data_AF-A0AAN9YBT4-F1
#
_entry.id   AF-A0AAN9YBT4-F1
#
_cell.length_a   1.000
_cell.length_b   1.000
_cell.length_c   1.000
_cell.angle_alpha   90.00
_cell.angle_beta   90.00
_cell.angle_gamma   90.00
#
_symmetry.space_group_name_H-M   'P 1'
#
loop_
_entity.id
_entity.type
_entity.pdbx_description
1 polymer ?
#
loop_
_entity_poly.entity_id
_entity_poly.type
_entity_poly.pdbx_seq_one_letter_code
_entity_poly.pdbx_strand_id
1 'polypeptide(L)'
;MVSVKNPNVTSQNRVRARAARSRKQGLKATKEAKLPTRVAKADARRGARPGLLPTSGPNAPLSSKKQRKLEKQMAHALRRKREEEERQKEVEMKDADAKASKKTETTAAVDATEKMELS
;
A
#
# COMPACT_ATOMS: atom_id res chain seq x y z
N MET A 1 7.03 -20.07 -61.31
CA MET A 1 8.01 -18.95 -61.26
C MET A 1 7.24 -17.64 -61.33
N VAL A 2 7.49 -16.66 -60.45
CA VAL A 2 6.88 -15.33 -60.62
C VAL A 2 7.61 -14.68 -61.79
N SER A 3 7.01 -14.73 -62.98
CA SER A 3 7.48 -14.01 -64.16
C SER A 3 7.30 -12.52 -63.89
N VAL A 4 8.39 -11.85 -63.51
CA VAL A 4 8.39 -10.39 -63.37
C VAL A 4 8.90 -9.85 -64.70
N LYS A 5 8.07 -9.08 -65.40
CA LYS A 5 8.38 -8.45 -66.70
C LYS A 5 9.63 -7.55 -66.65
N ASN A 6 10.16 -7.28 -65.46
CA ASN A 6 11.37 -6.51 -65.23
C ASN A 6 12.21 -7.17 -64.10
N PRO A 7 13.38 -7.77 -64.40
CA PRO A 7 14.19 -8.51 -63.44
C PRO A 7 14.83 -7.62 -62.37
N ASN A 8 14.83 -6.30 -62.58
CA ASN A 8 15.44 -5.32 -61.70
C ASN A 8 14.53 -4.84 -60.56
N VAL A 9 13.24 -5.18 -60.59
CA VAL A 9 12.28 -4.77 -59.54
C VAL A 9 11.93 -5.93 -58.62
N THR A 10 11.97 -5.67 -57.31
CA THR A 10 11.56 -6.67 -56.33
C THR A 10 10.04 -6.84 -56.36
N SER A 11 9.57 -8.09 -56.44
CA SER A 11 8.14 -8.37 -56.36
C SER A 11 7.53 -7.91 -55.04
N GLN A 12 6.26 -7.49 -55.08
CA GLN A 12 5.53 -7.03 -53.88
C GLN A 12 5.53 -8.08 -52.76
N ASN A 13 5.48 -9.37 -53.11
CA ASN A 13 5.59 -10.48 -52.17
C ASN A 13 6.95 -10.52 -51.47
N ARG A 14 8.04 -10.25 -52.19
CA ARG A 14 9.39 -10.16 -51.63
C ARG A 14 9.52 -8.97 -50.67
N VAL A 15 8.92 -7.83 -51.00
CA VAL A 15 8.88 -6.65 -50.11
C VAL A 15 8.10 -6.97 -48.83
N ARG A 16 6.92 -7.60 -48.94
CA ARG A 16 6.11 -8.03 -47.79
C ARG A 16 6.86 -9.03 -46.90
N ALA A 17 7.54 -10.01 -47.49
CA ALA A 17 8.34 -10.99 -46.76
C ALA A 17 9.53 -10.34 -46.02
N ARG A 18 10.22 -9.38 -46.66
CA ARG A 18 11.29 -8.59 -46.02
C ARG A 18 10.76 -7.78 -44.85
N ALA A 19 9.63 -7.09 -45.01
CA ALA A 19 8.99 -6.33 -43.95
C ALA A 19 8.57 -7.21 -42.76
N ALA A 20 8.00 -8.40 -43.03
CA ALA A 20 7.64 -9.36 -41.99
C ALA A 20 8.88 -9.89 -41.23
N ARG A 21 9.98 -10.17 -41.95
CA ARG A 21 11.26 -10.58 -41.35
C ARG A 21 11.83 -9.49 -40.45
N SER A 22 11.83 -8.23 -40.90
CA SER A 22 12.28 -7.08 -40.12
C SER A 22 11.42 -6.88 -38.85
N ARG A 23 10.08 -6.94 -38.97
CA ARG A 23 9.17 -6.88 -37.81
C ARG A 23 9.47 -8.00 -36.80
N LYS A 24 9.65 -9.24 -37.27
CA LYS A 24 9.96 -10.38 -36.40
C LYS A 24 11.31 -10.20 -35.68
N GLN A 25 12.33 -9.66 -36.36
CA GLN A 25 13.62 -9.36 -35.76
C GLN A 25 13.52 -8.25 -34.71
N GLY A 26 12.78 -7.17 -34.97
CA GLY A 26 12.51 -6.12 -33.98
C GLY A 26 11.74 -6.64 -32.76
N LEU A 27 10.76 -7.52 -32.96
CA LEU A 27 10.03 -8.16 -31.86
C LEU A 27 10.93 -9.08 -31.02
N LYS A 28 11.86 -9.82 -31.64
CA LYS A 28 12.85 -10.63 -30.92
C LYS A 28 13.80 -9.75 -30.11
N ALA A 29 14.38 -8.72 -30.73
CA ALA A 29 15.28 -7.78 -30.05
C ALA A 29 14.60 -7.08 -28.87
N THR A 30 13.33 -6.68 -29.01
CA THR A 30 12.56 -6.10 -27.90
C THR A 30 12.18 -7.13 -26.84
N LYS A 31 11.91 -8.39 -27.20
CA LYS A 31 11.62 -9.48 -26.26
C LYS A 31 12.88 -9.91 -25.48
N GLU A 32 14.02 -9.97 -26.13
CA GLU A 32 15.33 -10.25 -25.54
C GLU A 32 15.79 -9.07 -24.66
N ALA A 33 15.56 -7.82 -25.09
CA ALA A 33 15.79 -6.63 -24.27
C ALA A 33 14.82 -6.51 -23.06
N LYS A 34 13.67 -7.20 -23.08
CA LYS A 34 12.70 -7.24 -21.97
C LYS A 34 13.14 -8.12 -20.78
N LEU A 35 14.28 -8.82 -20.87
CA LEU A 35 14.86 -9.57 -19.76
C LEU A 35 16.22 -8.95 -19.42
N PRO A 36 16.25 -7.87 -18.61
CA PRO A 36 16.49 -8.04 -17.16
C PRO A 36 15.77 -7.02 -16.24
N THR A 37 14.85 -6.19 -16.74
CA THR A 37 14.23 -5.12 -15.94
C THR A 37 12.74 -5.39 -15.68
N ARG A 38 12.43 -6.09 -14.59
CA ARG A 38 11.11 -5.97 -13.90
C ARG A 38 10.94 -4.58 -13.24
N VAL A 39 11.69 -3.59 -13.69
CA VAL A 39 11.66 -2.23 -13.17
C VAL A 39 10.58 -1.49 -13.95
N ALA A 40 9.62 -0.91 -13.25
CA ALA A 40 8.59 -0.10 -13.89
C ALA A 40 9.23 1.01 -14.73
N LYS A 41 8.67 1.33 -15.91
CA LYS A 41 9.21 2.36 -16.82
C LYS A 41 9.42 3.71 -16.12
N ALA A 42 8.55 4.03 -15.16
CA ALA A 42 8.66 5.23 -14.34
C ALA A 42 9.91 5.21 -13.45
N ASP A 43 10.25 4.07 -12.85
CA ASP A 43 11.42 3.92 -11.99
C ASP A 43 12.72 3.83 -12.82
N ALA A 44 12.66 3.21 -14.00
CA ALA A 44 13.78 3.21 -14.95
C ALA A 44 14.18 4.64 -15.36
N ARG A 45 13.20 5.53 -15.57
CA ARG A 45 13.46 6.97 -15.83
C ARG A 45 14.14 7.68 -14.67
N ARG A 46 13.93 7.21 -13.44
CA ARG A 46 14.57 7.72 -12.21
C ARG A 46 15.89 7.02 -11.89
N GLY A 47 16.42 6.24 -12.84
CA GLY A 47 17.72 5.59 -12.72
C GLY A 47 17.70 4.19 -12.11
N ALA A 48 16.53 3.59 -11.87
CA ALA A 48 16.46 2.20 -11.42
C ALA A 48 16.94 1.24 -12.52
N ARG A 49 17.77 0.27 -12.13
CA ARG A 49 18.35 -0.77 -12.99
C ARG A 49 18.23 -2.12 -12.27
N PRO A 50 18.46 -3.27 -12.92
CA PRO A 50 18.47 -4.55 -12.21
C PRO A 50 19.49 -4.49 -11.07
N GLY A 51 19.05 -4.75 -9.83
CA GLY A 51 19.89 -4.65 -8.62
C GLY A 51 20.13 -3.22 -8.11
N LEU A 52 19.65 -2.18 -8.79
CA LEU A 52 19.76 -0.79 -8.35
C LEU A 52 18.37 -0.16 -8.24
N LEU A 53 18.00 0.21 -7.03
CA LEU A 53 16.74 0.88 -6.75
C LEU A 53 16.73 2.32 -7.30
N PRO A 54 15.54 2.92 -7.52
CA PRO A 54 15.45 4.30 -8.01
C PRO A 54 16.06 5.27 -7.00
N THR A 55 16.66 6.36 -7.51
CA THR A 55 17.31 7.38 -6.67
C THR A 55 16.33 8.37 -6.04
N SER A 56 15.13 8.47 -6.60
CA SER A 56 14.12 9.46 -6.22
C SER A 56 12.70 8.92 -6.40
N GLY A 57 11.73 9.61 -5.79
CA GLY A 57 10.31 9.28 -5.87
C GLY A 57 9.83 8.30 -4.80
N PRO A 58 8.57 7.86 -4.89
CA PRO A 58 7.91 7.08 -3.83
C PRO A 58 8.53 5.70 -3.61
N ASN A 59 9.12 5.12 -4.66
CA ASN A 59 9.75 3.80 -4.62
C ASN A 59 11.24 3.86 -4.27
N ALA A 60 11.79 5.05 -3.96
CA ALA A 60 13.18 5.19 -3.58
C ALA A 60 13.41 4.61 -2.17
N PRO A 61 14.51 3.86 -1.97
CA PRO A 61 14.81 3.29 -0.68
C PRO A 61 15.14 4.40 0.31
N LEU A 62 14.52 4.34 1.48
CA LEU A 62 14.91 5.18 2.60
C LEU A 62 16.25 4.68 3.16
N SER A 63 17.09 5.62 3.61
CA SER A 63 18.28 5.28 4.40
C SER A 63 17.86 4.48 5.64
N SER A 64 18.65 3.47 6.01
CA SER A 64 18.43 2.62 7.18
C SER A 64 18.18 3.43 8.47
N LYS A 65 18.88 4.56 8.65
CA LYS A 65 18.68 5.46 9.79
C LYS A 65 17.31 6.12 9.80
N LYS A 66 16.78 6.48 8.63
CA LYS A 66 15.44 7.07 8.50
C LYS A 66 14.36 6.01 8.74
N GLN A 67 14.55 4.79 8.22
CA GLN A 67 13.63 3.67 8.47
C GLN A 67 13.49 3.37 9.96
N ARG A 68 14.62 3.19 10.66
CA ARG A 68 14.63 2.96 12.12
C ARG A 68 13.94 4.08 12.92
N LYS A 69 14.11 5.34 12.49
CA LYS A 69 13.44 6.47 13.14
C LYS A 69 11.92 6.42 12.96
N LEU A 70 11.45 6.12 11.76
CA LEU A 70 10.02 6.00 11.46
C LEU A 70 9.40 4.82 12.22
N GLU A 71 10.07 3.66 12.24
CA GLU A 71 9.65 2.49 13.02
C GLU A 71 9.50 2.83 14.51
N LYS A 72 10.48 3.53 15.10
CA LYS A 72 10.42 3.97 16.50
C LYS A 72 9.24 4.94 16.74
N GLN A 73 9.02 5.90 15.85
CA GLN A 73 7.90 6.83 15.96
C GLN A 73 6.55 6.12 15.86
N MET A 74 6.40 5.19 14.92
CA MET A 74 5.19 4.37 14.78
C MET A 74 4.96 3.50 16.02
N ALA A 75 6.02 2.88 16.57
CA ALA A 75 5.92 2.09 17.79
C ALA A 75 5.45 2.93 19.00
N HIS A 76 5.97 4.15 19.16
CA HIS A 76 5.50 5.06 20.22
C HIS A 76 4.05 5.51 19.99
N ALA A 77 3.67 5.83 18.76
CA ALA A 77 2.29 6.21 18.44
C ALA A 77 1.31 5.08 18.74
N LEU A 78 1.66 3.83 18.42
CA LEU A 78 0.84 2.66 18.75
C LEU A 78 0.75 2.42 20.25
N ARG A 79 1.82 2.62 21.02
CA ARG A 79 1.79 2.54 22.49
C ARG A 79 0.83 3.57 23.09
N ARG A 80 0.93 4.83 22.66
CA ARG A 80 0.02 5.89 23.12
C ARG A 80 -1.44 5.58 22.81
N LYS A 81 -1.73 5.10 21.59
CA LYS A 81 -3.09 4.68 21.22
C LYS A 81 -3.61 3.56 22.12
N ARG A 82 -2.78 2.56 22.42
CA ARG A 82 -3.15 1.46 23.33
C ARG A 82 -3.38 1.95 24.76
N GLU A 83 -2.50 2.80 25.27
CA GLU A 83 -2.65 3.42 26.60
C GLU A 83 -3.91 4.30 26.68
N GLU A 84 -4.25 5.03 25.60
CA GLU A 84 -5.48 5.80 25.49
C GLU A 84 -6.72 4.90 25.44
N GLU A 85 -6.69 3.81 24.66
CA GLU A 85 -7.76 2.81 24.62
C GLU A 85 -7.95 2.10 25.97
N GLU A 86 -6.86 1.76 26.66
CA GLU A 86 -6.89 1.19 28.02
C GLU A 86 -7.47 2.20 29.02
N ARG A 87 -7.02 3.45 28.98
CA ARG A 87 -7.57 4.53 29.81
C ARG A 87 -9.06 4.77 29.53
N GLN A 88 -9.49 4.76 28.26
CA GLN A 88 -10.90 4.91 27.91
C GLN A 88 -11.74 3.77 28.48
N LYS A 89 -11.27 2.52 28.36
CA LYS A 89 -11.94 1.35 28.97
C LYS A 89 -12.00 1.44 30.50
N GLU A 90 -10.93 1.87 31.15
CA GLU A 90 -10.92 2.07 32.61
C GLU A 90 -11.88 3.17 33.05
N VAL A 91 -12.00 4.26 32.29
CA VAL A 91 -12.95 5.34 32.57
C VAL A 91 -14.38 4.85 32.38
N GLU A 92 -14.69 4.11 31.31
CA GLU A 92 -16.02 3.53 31.10
C GLU A 92 -16.42 2.56 32.23
N MET A 93 -15.48 1.77 32.74
CA MET A 93 -15.73 0.88 33.89
C MET A 93 -15.95 1.68 35.19
N LYS A 94 -15.16 2.73 35.44
CA LYS A 94 -15.35 3.61 36.61
C LYS A 94 -16.66 4.40 36.55
N ASP A 95 -17.08 4.83 35.36
CA ASP A 95 -18.38 5.49 35.17
C ASP A 95 -19.55 4.51 35.31
N ALA A 96 -19.36 3.24 34.94
CA ALA A 96 -20.35 2.18 35.19
C ALA A 96 -20.49 1.91 36.70
N ASP A 97 -19.39 1.80 37.44
CA ASP A 97 -19.40 1.64 38.91
C ASP A 97 -19.99 2.86 39.62
N ALA A 98 -19.64 4.08 39.19
CA ALA A 98 -20.18 5.32 39.77
C ALA A 98 -21.68 5.51 39.49
N LYS A 99 -22.21 4.95 38.39
CA LYS A 99 -23.66 4.94 38.11
C LYS A 99 -24.38 3.82 38.86
N ALA A 100 -23.74 2.68 39.11
CA ALA A 100 -24.29 1.62 39.94
C ALA A 100 -24.42 2.07 41.41
N SER A 101 -23.38 2.70 41.97
CA SER A 101 -23.39 3.18 43.36
C SER A 101 -24.41 4.30 43.59
N LYS A 102 -24.52 5.27 42.68
CA LYS A 102 -25.54 6.33 42.77
C LYS A 102 -26.97 5.79 42.70
N LYS A 103 -27.23 4.77 41.88
CA LYS A 103 -28.57 4.15 41.81
C LYS A 103 -28.93 3.47 43.13
N THR A 104 -28.02 2.70 43.73
CA THR A 104 -28.24 2.06 45.02
C THR A 104 -28.42 3.04 46.18
N GLU A 105 -27.69 4.16 46.18
CA GLU A 105 -27.85 5.22 47.18
C GLU A 105 -29.20 5.94 47.04
N THR A 106 -29.63 6.25 45.81
CA THR A 106 -30.94 6.87 45.58
C THR A 106 -32.11 5.95 45.91
N THR A 107 -32.02 4.64 45.62
CA THR A 107 -33.10 3.71 45.99
C THR A 107 -33.18 3.49 47.49
N ALA A 108 -32.04 3.42 48.19
CA ALA A 108 -32.01 3.28 49.65
C ALA A 108 -32.51 4.54 50.37
N ALA A 109 -32.24 5.73 49.82
CA ALA A 109 -32.75 6.99 50.36
C ALA A 109 -34.28 7.12 50.19
N VAL A 110 -34.83 6.66 49.07
CA VAL A 110 -36.28 6.67 48.82
C VAL A 110 -37.01 5.65 49.72
N ASP A 111 -36.45 4.45 49.90
CA ASP A 111 -36.97 3.42 50.83
C ASP A 111 -36.95 3.88 52.31
N ALA A 112 -35.97 4.70 52.70
CA ALA A 112 -35.87 5.24 54.05
C ALA A 112 -36.89 6.35 54.31
N THR A 113 -37.22 7.15 53.30
CA THR A 113 -38.25 8.20 53.40
C THR A 113 -39.66 7.63 53.48
N GLU A 114 -40.00 6.59 52.71
CA GLU A 114 -41.33 5.97 52.76
C GLU A 114 -41.61 5.27 54.10
N LYS A 115 -40.58 4.72 54.76
CA LYS A 115 -40.75 4.08 56.09
C LYS A 115 -40.95 5.08 57.22
N MET A 116 -40.48 6.32 57.09
CA MET A 116 -40.72 7.37 58.08
C MET A 116 -42.09 8.05 57.94
N GLU A 117 -42.73 8.01 56.77
CA GLU A 117 -44.08 8.59 56.60
C GLU A 117 -45.22 7.62 56.95
N LEU A 118 -44.92 6.33 57.12
CA LEU A 118 -45.87 5.28 57.48
C LEU A 118 -45.84 4.87 58.97
N SER A 119 -45.05 5.55 59.81
CA SER A 119 -44.94 5.31 61.27
C SER A 119 -45.62 6.42 62.06
#